data_AF-A0A1B6H3Y3-F1
#
_entry.id   AF-A0A1B6H3Y3-F1
#
_cell.length_a   1.000
_cell.length_b   1.000
_cell.length_c   1.000
_cell.angle_alpha   90.00
_cell.angle_beta   90.00
_cell.angle_gamma   90.00
#
_symmetry.space_group_name_H-M   'P 1'
#
loop_
_entity.id
_entity.type
_entity.pdbx_description
1 polymer ?
#
loop_
_entity_poly.entity_id
_entity_poly.type
_entity_poly.pdbx_seq_one_letter_code
_entity_poly.pdbx_strand_id
1 'polypeptide(L)'
;WPIFHRFWSVCIFNKTFIVQNTFMFREIRDEQKELGTSLELCHNNISDLKELIKNQDTKINVCDSEIKRLTYENNQTRSKLNSVINDMHALEQYSHRNNLIIYGVPEESNENVQNLMRRLASAIRFPEWSTSLMDAV
;
A
#
# COMPACT_ATOMS: atom_id res chain seq x y z
N TRP A 1 29.47 89.06 24.08
CA TRP A 1 29.35 88.23 22.87
C TRP A 1 29.57 86.71 23.07
N PRO A 2 30.59 86.20 23.79
CA PRO A 2 30.88 84.75 23.85
C PRO A 2 29.83 83.91 24.62
N ILE A 3 29.12 84.51 25.59
CA ILE A 3 28.07 83.84 26.37
C ILE A 3 26.86 83.47 25.50
N PHE A 4 26.46 84.36 24.58
CA PHE A 4 25.37 84.10 23.63
C PHE A 4 25.71 82.96 22.67
N HIS A 5 26.95 82.89 22.20
CA HIS A 5 27.41 81.81 21.31
C HIS A 5 27.42 80.45 22.04
N ARG A 6 27.82 80.43 23.32
CA ARG A 6 27.77 79.23 24.16
C ARG A 6 26.34 78.77 24.41
N PHE A 7 25.44 79.70 24.73
CA PHE A 7 24.03 79.40 24.97
C PHE A 7 23.34 78.87 23.71
N TRP A 8 23.57 79.52 22.57
CA TRP A 8 23.05 79.06 21.27
C TRP A 8 23.59 77.67 20.91
N SER A 9 24.88 77.41 21.13
CA SER A 9 25.48 76.09 20.87
C SER A 9 24.88 74.98 21.74
N VAL A 10 24.60 75.26 23.02
CA VAL A 10 23.94 74.31 23.93
C VAL A 10 22.50 74.05 23.50
N CYS A 11 21.76 75.09 23.08
CA CYS A 11 20.39 74.93 22.57
C CYS A 11 20.33 74.11 21.27
N ILE A 12 21.26 74.33 20.34
CA ILE A 12 21.37 73.50 19.13
C ILE A 12 21.67 72.06 19.52
N PHE A 13 22.70 71.84 20.35
CA PHE A 13 23.09 70.48 20.76
C PHE A 13 21.94 69.72 21.42
N ASN A 14 21.21 70.39 22.33
CA ASN A 14 20.07 69.79 23.01
C ASN A 14 18.92 69.48 22.02
N LYS A 15 18.65 70.37 21.06
CA LYS A 15 17.64 70.13 20.02
C LYS A 15 18.01 68.95 19.13
N THR A 16 19.28 68.86 18.69
CA THR A 16 19.77 67.74 17.87
C THR A 16 19.72 66.42 18.64
N PHE A 17 20.11 66.44 19.92
CA PHE A 17 20.04 65.27 20.80
C PHE A 17 18.60 64.78 21.02
N ILE A 18 17.64 65.69 21.23
CA ILE A 18 16.23 65.34 21.37
C ILE A 18 15.71 64.72 20.07
N VAL A 19 15.99 65.33 18.91
CA VAL A 19 15.56 64.81 17.61
C VAL A 19 16.12 63.40 17.36
N GLN A 20 17.41 63.18 17.63
CA GLN A 20 18.04 61.88 17.42
C GLN A 20 17.47 60.78 18.33
N ASN A 21 17.19 61.09 19.60
CA ASN A 21 16.52 60.14 20.48
C ASN A 21 15.09 59.85 20.03
N THR A 22 14.32 60.87 19.61
CA THR A 22 12.95 60.64 19.11
C THR A 22 12.90 59.77 17.86
N PHE A 23 13.91 59.89 16.99
CA PHE A 23 14.03 59.05 15.80
C PHE A 23 14.33 57.59 16.19
N MET A 24 15.32 57.36 17.05
CA MET A 24 15.67 56.03 17.55
C MET A 24 14.48 55.34 18.25
N PHE A 25 13.73 56.07 19.09
CA PHE A 25 12.53 55.52 19.74
C PHE A 25 11.40 55.19 18.75
N ARG A 26 11.36 55.85 17.59
CA ARG A 26 10.42 55.48 16.52
C ARG A 26 10.87 54.21 15.82
N GLU A 27 12.15 54.10 15.44
CA GLU A 27 12.69 52.89 14.80
C GLU A 27 12.49 51.66 15.68
N ILE A 28 12.84 51.73 16.96
CA ILE A 28 12.64 50.63 17.91
C ILE A 28 11.16 50.21 18.00
N ARG A 29 10.24 51.18 17.94
CA ARG A 29 8.80 50.90 17.98
C ARG A 29 8.33 50.20 16.72
N ASP A 30 8.85 50.60 15.57
CA ASP A 30 8.47 50.01 14.29
C ASP A 30 9.04 48.59 14.17
N GLU A 31 10.29 48.35 14.58
CA GLU A 31 10.88 47.01 14.70
C GLU A 31 10.08 46.12 15.67
N GLN A 32 9.64 46.64 16.81
CA GLN A 32 8.81 45.89 17.77
C GLN A 32 7.46 45.48 17.16
N LYS A 33 6.86 46.33 16.32
CA LYS A 33 5.61 45.99 15.63
C LYS A 33 5.84 44.91 14.58
N GLU A 34 6.88 45.04 13.76
CA GLU A 34 7.22 44.04 12.74
C GLU A 34 7.52 42.68 13.38
N LEU A 35 8.26 42.67 14.49
CA LEU A 35 8.51 41.46 15.27
C LEU A 35 7.20 40.86 15.81
N GLY A 36 6.30 41.69 16.34
CA GLY A 36 4.98 41.26 16.81
C GLY A 36 4.17 40.60 15.70
N THR A 37 4.13 41.21 14.51
CA THR A 37 3.45 40.64 13.34
C THR A 37 4.11 39.34 12.88
N SER A 38 5.44 39.27 12.83
CA SER A 38 6.14 38.03 12.46
C SER A 38 5.91 36.91 13.48
N LEU A 39 5.81 37.24 14.76
CA LEU A 39 5.52 36.27 15.82
C LEU A 39 4.10 35.73 15.70
N GLU A 40 3.12 36.59 15.45
CA GLU A 40 1.73 36.19 15.23
C GLU A 40 1.59 35.28 14.00
N LEU A 41 2.25 35.64 12.89
CA LEU A 41 2.31 34.79 11.69
C LEU A 41 2.95 33.43 11.99
N CYS A 42 4.03 33.39 12.76
CA CYS A 42 4.67 32.14 13.18
C CYS A 42 3.71 31.27 14.00
N HIS A 43 2.98 31.86 14.95
CA HIS A 43 2.00 31.14 15.75
C HIS A 43 0.86 30.56 14.90
N ASN A 44 0.35 31.33 13.93
CA ASN A 44 -0.68 30.85 13.01
C ASN A 44 -0.16 29.68 12.18
N ASN A 45 1.03 29.79 11.59
CA ASN A 45 1.65 28.72 10.82
C ASN A 45 1.87 27.44 11.67
N ILE A 46 2.30 27.58 12.93
CA ILE A 46 2.45 26.44 13.84
C ILE A 46 1.09 25.78 14.12
N SER A 47 0.04 26.57 14.29
CA SER A 47 -1.32 26.05 14.48
C SER A 47 -1.79 25.25 13.27
N ASP A 48 -1.59 25.80 12.07
CA ASP A 48 -1.96 25.15 10.81
C ASP A 48 -1.20 23.83 10.61
N LEU A 49 0.12 23.86 10.83
CA LEU A 49 0.96 22.65 10.75
C LEU A 49 0.51 21.58 11.76
N LYS A 50 0.13 21.98 12.97
CA LYS A 50 -0.39 21.06 13.98
C LYS A 50 -1.69 20.39 13.54
N GLU A 51 -2.58 21.13 12.89
CA GLU A 51 -3.81 20.58 12.33
C GLU A 51 -3.52 19.62 11.16
N LEU A 52 -2.62 20.00 10.24
CA LEU A 52 -2.21 19.15 9.13
C LEU A 52 -1.59 17.83 9.62
N ILE A 53 -0.73 17.88 10.63
CA ILE A 53 -0.12 16.68 11.23
C ILE A 53 -1.20 15.76 11.82
N LYS A 54 -2.18 16.31 12.57
CA LYS A 54 -3.30 15.53 13.10
C LYS A 54 -4.12 14.87 11.98
N ASN A 55 -4.40 15.61 10.91
CA ASN A 55 -5.14 15.09 9.77
C ASN A 55 -4.35 14.03 8.98
N GLN A 56 -3.02 14.12 8.95
CA GLN A 56 -2.18 13.09 8.36
C GLN A 56 -2.15 11.83 9.25
N ASP A 57 -2.03 11.99 10.57
CA ASP A 57 -2.04 10.88 11.52
C ASP A 57 -3.34 10.06 11.43
N THR A 58 -4.49 10.73 11.36
CA THR A 58 -5.78 10.04 11.18
C THR A 58 -5.85 9.28 9.86
N LYS A 59 -5.38 9.86 8.75
CA LYS A 59 -5.32 9.18 7.45
C LYS A 59 -4.40 7.96 7.47
N ILE A 60 -3.23 8.08 8.11
CA ILE A 60 -2.27 6.98 8.25
C ILE A 60 -2.91 5.83 9.04
N ASN A 61 -3.57 6.14 10.16
CA ASN A 61 -4.24 5.14 10.98
C ASN A 61 -5.36 4.40 10.22
N VAL A 62 -6.14 5.13 9.41
CA VAL A 62 -7.15 4.51 8.53
C VAL A 62 -6.50 3.60 7.50
N CYS A 63 -5.45 4.06 6.81
CA CYS A 63 -4.71 3.24 5.85
C CYS A 63 -4.12 1.97 6.49
N ASP A 64 -3.52 2.08 7.67
CA ASP A 64 -2.96 0.93 8.39
C ASP A 64 -4.04 -0.10 8.75
N SER A 65 -5.20 0.37 9.22
CA SER A 65 -6.33 -0.52 9.51
C SER A 65 -6.83 -1.26 8.26
N GLU A 66 -6.86 -0.57 7.12
CA GLU A 66 -7.29 -1.14 5.85
C GLU A 66 -6.26 -2.14 5.30
N ILE A 67 -4.96 -1.84 5.41
CA ILE A 67 -3.88 -2.77 5.03
C ILE A 67 -3.99 -4.06 5.85
N LYS A 68 -4.22 -3.96 7.16
CA LYS A 68 -4.41 -5.13 8.03
C LYS A 68 -5.62 -5.95 7.61
N ARG A 69 -6.75 -5.30 7.31
CA ARG A 69 -7.98 -5.95 6.84
C ARG A 69 -7.74 -6.69 5.52
N LEU A 70 -7.18 -6.01 4.52
CA LEU A 70 -6.89 -6.59 3.21
C LEU A 70 -5.90 -7.75 3.30
N THR A 71 -4.87 -7.62 4.15
CA THR A 71 -3.90 -8.70 4.38
C THR A 71 -4.57 -9.93 4.99
N TYR A 72 -5.46 -9.73 5.96
CA TYR A 72 -6.23 -10.81 6.56
C TYR A 72 -7.14 -11.51 5.53
N GLU A 73 -7.89 -10.75 4.73
CA GLU A 73 -8.77 -11.30 3.69
C GLU A 73 -7.99 -12.06 2.61
N ASN A 74 -6.83 -11.55 2.21
CA ASN A 74 -5.97 -12.22 1.25
C ASN A 74 -5.48 -13.58 1.78
N ASN A 75 -5.03 -13.61 3.03
CA ASN A 75 -4.61 -14.86 3.68
C ASN A 75 -5.76 -15.86 3.80
N GLN A 76 -6.95 -15.41 4.21
CA GLN A 76 -8.15 -16.26 4.27
C GLN A 76 -8.50 -16.84 2.90
N THR A 77 -8.46 -16.00 1.86
CA THR A 77 -8.77 -16.41 0.48
C THR A 77 -7.77 -17.43 -0.03
N ARG A 78 -6.47 -17.19 0.20
CA ARG A 78 -5.40 -18.13 -0.17
C ARG A 78 -5.54 -19.47 0.52
N SER A 79 -5.86 -19.47 1.82
CA SER A 79 -6.09 -20.72 2.57
C SER A 79 -7.28 -21.51 2.00
N LYS A 80 -8.40 -20.83 1.71
CA LYS A 80 -9.56 -21.47 1.09
C LYS A 80 -9.23 -22.02 -0.30
N LEU A 81 -8.52 -21.26 -1.12
CA LEU A 81 -8.09 -21.68 -2.45
C LEU A 81 -7.24 -22.95 -2.37
N ASN A 82 -6.24 -22.97 -1.48
CA ASN A 82 -5.38 -24.14 -1.29
C ASN A 82 -6.18 -25.37 -0.82
N SER A 83 -7.17 -25.18 0.06
CA SER A 83 -8.06 -26.28 0.48
C SER A 83 -8.83 -26.86 -0.70
N VAL A 84 -9.47 -26.00 -1.50
CA VAL A 84 -10.26 -26.42 -2.67
C VAL A 84 -9.39 -27.13 -3.71
N ILE A 85 -8.17 -26.65 -3.94
CA ILE A 85 -7.20 -27.30 -4.84
C ILE A 85 -6.86 -28.71 -4.33
N ASN A 86 -6.59 -28.86 -3.04
CA ASN A 86 -6.28 -30.17 -2.46
C ASN A 86 -7.48 -31.12 -2.55
N ASP A 87 -8.69 -30.63 -2.30
CA ASP A 87 -9.92 -31.40 -2.42
C ASP A 87 -10.16 -31.83 -3.88
N MET A 88 -9.92 -30.93 -4.84
CA MET A 88 -9.99 -31.23 -6.27
C MET A 88 -9.00 -32.33 -6.65
N HIS A 89 -7.72 -32.21 -6.26
CA HIS A 89 -6.73 -33.23 -6.56
C HIS A 89 -7.07 -34.58 -5.94
N ALA A 90 -7.60 -34.60 -4.71
CA ALA A 90 -8.08 -35.82 -4.09
C ALA A 90 -9.21 -36.45 -4.92
N LEU A 91 -10.19 -35.66 -5.37
CA LEU A 91 -11.31 -36.12 -6.19
C LEU A 91 -10.84 -36.64 -7.56
N GLU A 92 -9.92 -35.96 -8.23
CA GLU A 92 -9.30 -36.42 -9.47
C GLU A 92 -8.60 -37.77 -9.25
N GLN A 93 -7.80 -37.88 -8.18
CA GLN A 93 -7.14 -39.12 -7.83
C GLN A 93 -8.13 -40.24 -7.52
N TYR A 94 -9.25 -39.95 -6.84
CA TYR A 94 -10.33 -40.90 -6.60
C TYR A 94 -10.97 -41.38 -7.91
N SER A 95 -11.23 -40.47 -8.85
CA SER A 95 -11.78 -40.80 -10.16
C SER A 95 -10.87 -41.74 -10.95
N HIS A 96 -9.55 -41.57 -10.85
CA HIS A 96 -8.57 -42.38 -11.57
C HIS A 96 -8.18 -43.70 -10.87
N ARG A 97 -8.65 -43.95 -9.64
CA ARG A 97 -8.17 -45.07 -8.80
C ARG A 97 -8.33 -46.46 -9.42
N ASN A 98 -9.33 -46.65 -10.29
CA ASN A 98 -9.59 -47.92 -10.98
C ASN A 98 -9.48 -47.81 -12.51
N ASN A 99 -8.92 -46.73 -13.02
CA ASN A 99 -8.77 -46.51 -14.45
C ASN A 99 -7.33 -46.81 -14.89
N LEU A 100 -7.18 -47.60 -15.96
CA LEU A 100 -5.91 -47.78 -16.64
C LEU A 100 -5.94 -46.95 -17.94
N ILE A 101 -5.13 -45.89 -17.98
CA ILE A 101 -4.98 -45.07 -19.18
C ILE A 101 -3.77 -45.56 -19.97
N ILE A 102 -3.98 -45.87 -21.25
CA ILE A 102 -2.96 -46.44 -22.12
C ILE A 102 -2.75 -45.49 -23.29
N TYR A 103 -1.52 -45.03 -23.46
CA TYR A 103 -1.12 -44.14 -24.54
C TYR A 103 -0.40 -44.90 -25.64
N GLY A 104 -0.50 -44.39 -26.88
CA GLY A 104 0.23 -44.95 -28.03
C GLY A 104 -0.40 -46.19 -28.65
N VAL A 105 -1.71 -46.38 -28.45
CA VAL A 105 -2.48 -47.37 -29.21
C VAL A 105 -2.65 -46.83 -30.64
N PRO A 106 -2.17 -47.54 -31.68
CA PRO A 106 -2.34 -47.10 -33.07
C PRO A 106 -3.82 -47.18 -33.48
N GLU A 107 -4.32 -46.10 -34.08
CA GLU A 107 -5.72 -46.02 -34.54
C GLU A 107 -5.88 -46.68 -35.92
N GLU A 108 -6.81 -47.63 -36.03
CA GLU A 108 -7.16 -48.28 -37.30
C GLU A 108 -8.61 -47.97 -37.71
N SER A 109 -8.87 -47.87 -39.01
CA SER A 109 -10.23 -47.65 -39.52
C SER A 109 -11.10 -48.89 -39.29
N ASN A 110 -12.31 -48.71 -38.73
CA ASN A 110 -13.25 -49.79 -38.40
C ASN A 110 -12.69 -50.79 -37.35
N GLU A 111 -11.98 -50.28 -36.34
CA GLU A 111 -11.37 -51.08 -35.29
C GLU A 111 -12.43 -51.71 -34.35
N ASN A 112 -12.23 -52.99 -34.02
CA ASN A 112 -13.08 -53.70 -33.08
C ASN A 112 -12.49 -53.58 -31.66
N VAL A 113 -13.22 -52.89 -30.77
CA VAL A 113 -12.82 -52.62 -29.38
C VAL A 113 -12.49 -53.90 -28.60
N GLN A 114 -13.18 -55.01 -28.85
CA GLN A 114 -12.93 -56.29 -28.17
C GLN A 114 -11.60 -56.92 -28.60
N ASN A 115 -11.25 -56.80 -29.89
CA ASN A 115 -9.98 -57.30 -30.41
C ASN A 115 -8.80 -56.45 -29.92
N LEU A 116 -8.99 -55.13 -29.85
CA LEU A 116 -8.02 -54.22 -29.26
C LEU A 116 -7.77 -54.56 -27.78
N MET A 117 -8.84 -54.72 -26.99
CA MET A 117 -8.74 -55.09 -25.58
C MET A 117 -8.10 -56.47 -25.37
N ARG A 118 -8.35 -57.46 -26.25
CA ARG A 118 -7.69 -58.77 -26.20
C ARG A 118 -6.17 -58.66 -26.45
N ARG A 119 -5.75 -57.86 -27.44
CA ARG A 119 -4.33 -57.58 -27.72
C ARG A 119 -3.67 -56.91 -26.51
N LEU A 120 -4.38 -55.95 -25.91
CA LEU A 120 -3.92 -55.22 -24.73
C LEU A 120 -3.77 -56.12 -23.51
N ALA A 121 -4.79 -56.92 -23.17
CA ALA A 121 -4.77 -57.90 -22.08
C ALA A 121 -3.62 -58.90 -22.23
N SER A 122 -3.37 -59.35 -23.47
CA SER A 122 -2.25 -60.23 -23.80
C SER A 122 -0.89 -59.55 -23.56
N ALA A 123 -0.76 -58.28 -23.96
CA ALA A 123 0.47 -57.50 -23.79
C ALA A 123 0.80 -57.25 -22.31
N ILE A 124 -0.21 -56.98 -21.47
CA ILE A 124 -0.03 -56.75 -20.03
C ILE A 124 0.00 -58.04 -19.20
N ARG A 125 -0.03 -59.21 -19.84
CA ARG A 125 -0.03 -60.54 -19.20
C ARG A 125 -1.15 -60.74 -18.19
N PHE A 126 -2.36 -60.29 -18.51
CA PHE A 126 -3.55 -60.54 -17.71
C PHE A 126 -4.38 -61.66 -18.36
N PRO A 127 -4.28 -62.92 -17.87
CA PRO A 127 -4.75 -64.10 -18.61
C PRO A 127 -6.25 -64.38 -18.46
N GLU A 128 -6.90 -63.88 -17.41
CA GLU A 128 -8.35 -64.06 -17.20
C GLU A 128 -9.11 -62.78 -17.52
N TRP A 129 -9.79 -62.74 -18.66
CA TRP A 129 -10.69 -61.65 -19.01
C TRP A 129 -12.04 -62.22 -19.47
N SER A 130 -13.15 -61.66 -18.96
CA SER A 130 -14.51 -62.04 -19.36
C SER A 130 -15.06 -61.06 -20.38
N THR A 131 -15.57 -61.57 -21.50
CA THR A 131 -16.32 -60.79 -22.51
C THR A 131 -17.67 -60.29 -22.00
N SER A 132 -18.17 -60.81 -20.88
CA SER A 132 -19.51 -60.50 -20.34
C SER A 132 -19.64 -59.11 -19.70
N LEU A 133 -18.53 -58.37 -19.54
CA LEU A 133 -18.47 -57.06 -18.88
C LEU A 133 -18.33 -55.89 -19.86
N MET A 134 -18.32 -56.17 -21.17
CA MET A 134 -18.23 -55.15 -22.23
C MET A 134 -19.65 -54.76 -22.65
N ASP A 135 -20.31 -53.89 -21.90
CA ASP A 135 -21.45 -53.14 -22.43
C ASP A 135 -20.91 -51.99 -23.29
N ALA A 136 -21.20 -52.07 -24.59
CA ALA A 136 -20.96 -50.97 -25.51
C ALA A 136 -21.98 -49.87 -25.20
N VAL A 137 -21.50 -48.73 -24.69
CA VAL A 137 -22.23 -47.45 -24.72
C VAL A 137 -22.03 -46.81 -26.09
#